data_AF-A0A7Y3ME19-F1
#
_entry.id   AF-A0A7Y3ME19-F1
#
_cell.length_a   1.000
_cell.length_b   1.000
_cell.length_c   1.000
_cell.angle_alpha   90.00
_cell.angle_beta   90.00
_cell.angle_gamma   90.00
#
_symmetry.space_group_name_H-M   'P 1'
#
loop_
_entity.id
_entity.type
_entity.pdbx_description
1 polymer ?
#
loop_
_entity_poly.entity_id
_entity_poly.type
_entity_poly.pdbx_seq_one_letter_code
_entity_poly.pdbx_strand_id
1 'polypeptide(L)' 'MTDKALTTRQQQVLAFISEHIDESGFPPTRAEVSEAFGFRSPNAAESHLRALEKKGVLQIERGRSRGITLT' A
#
# COMPACT_ATOMS: atom_id res chain seq x y z
N MET A 1 -0.61 -20.90 -3.28
CA MET A 1 -0.60 -19.98 -2.13
C MET A 1 0.84 -19.80 -1.72
N THR A 2 1.51 -18.77 -2.24
CA THR A 2 2.93 -18.56 -1.90
C THR A 2 2.96 -17.74 -0.63
N ASP A 3 3.02 -18.42 0.51
CA ASP A 3 3.19 -17.88 1.87
C ASP A 3 4.57 -17.19 2.00
N LYS A 4 4.79 -16.12 1.21
CA LYS A 4 5.93 -15.23 1.41
C LYS A 4 5.52 -14.17 2.42
N ALA A 5 5.88 -14.43 3.67
CA ALA A 5 5.76 -13.49 4.79
C ALA A 5 6.09 -12.05 4.35
N LEU A 6 5.27 -11.10 4.78
CA LEU A 6 5.50 -9.68 4.54
C LEU A 6 6.83 -9.26 5.17
N THR A 7 7.65 -8.50 4.45
CA THR A 7 8.83 -7.87 5.08
C THR A 7 8.35 -6.83 6.08
N THR A 8 9.19 -6.46 7.06
CA THR A 8 8.84 -5.43 8.05
C THR A 8 8.34 -4.15 7.37
N ARG A 9 9.00 -3.71 6.29
CA ARG A 9 8.59 -2.51 5.55
C ARG A 9 7.23 -2.68 4.85
N GLN A 10 6.94 -3.87 4.31
CA GLN A 10 5.64 -4.17 3.71
C GLN A 10 4.52 -4.22 4.76
N GLN A 11 4.79 -4.78 5.94
CA GLN A 11 3.83 -4.78 7.06
C GLN A 11 3.50 -3.36 7.50
N GLN A 12 4.52 -2.49 7.63
CA GLN A 12 4.32 -1.08 7.96
C GLN A 12 3.46 -0.37 6.92
N VAL A 13 3.73 -0.57 5.62
CA VAL A 13 2.92 0.02 4.54
C VAL A 13 1.48 -0.48 4.58
N LEU A 14 1.27 -1.78 4.83
CA LEU A 14 -0.07 -2.35 4.95
C LEU A 14 -0.83 -1.78 6.15
N ALA A 15 -0.18 -1.68 7.32
CA ALA A 15 -0.76 -1.11 8.52
C ALA A 15 -1.17 0.35 8.29
N PHE A 16 -0.27 1.17 7.71
CA PHE A 16 -0.58 2.55 7.36
C PHE A 16 -1.80 2.68 6.43
N ILE A 17 -1.94 1.79 5.44
CA ILE A 17 -3.12 1.80 4.55
C ILE A 17 -4.39 1.51 5.36
N SER A 18 -4.36 0.51 6.24
CA SER A 18 -5.51 0.18 7.10
C SER A 18 -5.89 1.35 8.00
N GLU A 19 -4.92 1.90 8.73
CA GLU A 19 -5.12 3.04 9.63
C GLU A 19 -5.68 4.25 8.87
N HIS A 20 -5.14 4.55 7.69
CA HIS A 20 -5.62 5.68 6.88
C HIS A 20 -7.05 5.49 6.39
N ILE A 21 -7.45 4.25 6.05
CA ILE A 21 -8.84 3.93 5.70
C ILE A 21 -9.75 4.12 6.91
N ASP A 22 -9.33 3.63 8.08
CA ASP A 22 -10.11 3.73 9.32
C ASP A 22 -10.30 5.18 9.77
N GLU A 23 -9.28 6.03 9.59
CA GLU A 23 -9.30 7.45 9.98
C GLU A 23 -9.99 8.35 8.96
N SER A 24 -9.73 8.16 7.66
CA SER A 24 -10.18 9.08 6.60
C SER A 24 -11.40 8.56 5.82
N GLY A 25 -11.75 7.29 5.95
CA GLY A 25 -12.82 6.63 5.19
C GLY A 25 -12.45 6.29 3.74
N PHE A 26 -11.21 6.49 3.33
CA PHE A 26 -10.71 6.19 1.98
C PHE A 26 -9.25 5.76 2.02
N PRO A 27 -8.76 4.98 1.03
CA PRO A 27 -7.37 4.57 0.99
C PRO A 27 -6.43 5.73 0.65
N PRO A 28 -5.15 5.65 1.07
CA PRO A 28 -4.15 6.63 0.69
C PRO A 28 -3.78 6.49 -0.79
N THR A 29 -3.24 7.56 -1.35
CA THR A 29 -2.61 7.61 -2.66
C THR A 29 -1.15 7.17 -2.57
N ARG A 30 -0.55 6.86 -3.74
CA ARG A 30 0.87 6.53 -3.85
C ARG A 30 1.78 7.66 -3.33
N ALA A 31 1.35 8.92 -3.49
CA ALA A 31 2.07 10.09 -3.02
C ALA A 31 2.03 10.20 -1.49
N GLU A 32 0.86 10.02 -0.87
CA GLU A 32 0.70 10.00 0.59
C GLU A 32 1.52 8.87 1.23
N VAL A 33 1.53 7.68 0.63
CA VAL A 33 2.41 6.59 1.08
C VAL A 33 3.88 6.96 0.92
N SER A 34 4.26 7.64 -0.17
CA SER A 34 5.64 8.11 -0.36
C SER A 34 6.06 9.10 0.72
N GLU A 35 5.20 10.05 1.05
CA GLU A 35 5.45 11.08 2.06
C GLU A 35 5.54 10.48 3.47
N ALA A 36 4.55 9.67 3.87
CA ALA A 36 4.50 9.05 5.19
C ALA A 36 5.74 8.18 5.49
N PHE A 37 6.29 7.54 4.47
CA PHE A 37 7.42 6.63 4.61
C PHE A 37 8.76 7.25 4.22
N GLY A 38 8.79 8.52 3.79
CA GLY A 38 10.02 9.20 3.34
C GLY A 38 10.67 8.53 2.13
N PHE A 39 9.86 7.93 1.26
CA PHE A 39 10.37 7.35 0.02
C PHE A 39 10.85 8.45 -0.94
N ARG A 40 11.93 8.17 -1.67
CA ARG A 40 12.53 9.12 -2.61
C ARG A 40 11.61 9.49 -3.78
N SER A 41 10.58 8.69 -4.05
CA SER A 41 9.57 8.97 -5.09
C SER A 41 8.32 8.09 -4.92
N PRO A 42 7.18 8.50 -5.52
CA PRO A 42 5.97 7.67 -5.58
C PRO A 42 6.18 6.28 -6.21
N ASN A 43 7.17 6.14 -7.11
CA ASN A 43 7.48 4.86 -7.74
C ASN A 43 8.10 3.85 -6.75
N ALA A 44 8.82 4.33 -5.74
CA ALA A 44 9.32 3.48 -4.66
C ALA A 44 8.16 2.98 -3.79
N ALA A 45 7.17 3.84 -3.49
CA ALA A 45 5.93 3.42 -2.84
C ALA A 45 5.18 2.37 -3.68
N GLU A 46 5.05 2.60 -4.99
CA GLU A 46 4.39 1.65 -5.91
C GLU A 46 5.04 0.27 -5.89
N SER A 47 6.37 0.18 -5.83
CA SER A 47 7.07 -1.10 -5.72
C SER A 47 6.63 -1.91 -4.49
N HIS A 48 6.44 -1.25 -3.34
CA HIS A 48 5.93 -1.90 -2.13
C HIS A 48 4.46 -2.31 -2.28
N LEU A 49 3.62 -1.42 -2.83
CA LEU A 49 2.21 -1.69 -3.06
C LEU A 49 1.99 -2.87 -4.01
N ARG A 50 2.75 -2.96 -5.11
CA ARG A 50 2.73 -4.09 -6.05
C ARG A 50 3.19 -5.39 -5.41
N ALA A 51 4.17 -5.33 -4.50
CA ALA A 51 4.60 -6.51 -3.77
C ALA A 51 3.54 -7.01 -2.79
N LEU A 52 2.79 -6.11 -2.16
CA LEU A 52 1.63 -6.44 -1.33
C LEU A 52 0.49 -7.03 -2.17
N GLU A 53 0.18 -6.41 -3.31
CA GLU A 53 -0.81 -6.92 -4.28
C GLU A 53 -0.48 -8.34 -4.75
N LYS A 54 0.78 -8.59 -5.13
CA LYS A 54 1.25 -9.93 -5.53
C LYS A 54 1.12 -10.98 -4.41
N LYS A 55 1.13 -10.54 -3.15
CA LYS A 55 0.94 -11.41 -1.98
C LYS A 55 -0.53 -11.57 -1.59
N GLY A 56 -1.45 -10.90 -2.29
CA GLY A 56 -2.89 -11.05 -2.11
C GLY A 56 -3.49 -10.29 -0.93
N VAL A 57 -2.71 -9.49 -0.21
CA VAL A 57 -3.18 -8.75 0.97
C VAL A 57 -3.86 -7.41 0.63
N LEU A 58 -3.76 -6.97 -0.62
CA LEU A 58 -4.50 -5.84 -1.16
C LEU A 58 -4.68 -5.95 -2.67
N GLN A 59 -5.50 -5.09 -3.26
CA GLN A 59 -5.66 -4.91 -4.70
C GLN A 59 -5.49 -3.44 -5.10
N ILE A 60 -5.00 -3.19 -6.32
CA ILE A 60 -4.80 -1.83 -6.85
C ILE A 60 -5.56 -1.66 -8.16
N GLU A 61 -6.61 -0.85 -8.13
CA GLU A 61 -7.34 -0.41 -9.32
C GLU A 61 -6.49 0.59 -10.13
N ARG A 62 -6.23 0.25 -11.40
CA ARG A 62 -5.46 1.11 -12.31
C ARG A 62 -6.30 2.31 -12.74
N GLY A 63 -5.65 3.45 -12.96
CA GLY A 63 -6.32 4.69 -13.38
C GLY A 63 -7.04 5.45 -12.26
N ARG A 64 -7.05 4.93 -11.02
CA ARG A 64 -7.56 5.63 -9.84
C ARG A 64 -6.43 6.03 -8.90
N SER A 65 -6.49 7.27 -8.40
CA SER A 65 -5.51 7.80 -7.43
C SER A 65 -5.62 7.09 -6.07
N ARG A 66 -6.86 6.85 -5.63
CA ARG A 66 -7.24 6.17 -4.37
C ARG A 66 -7.85 4.78 -4.65
N GLY A 67 -7.19 4.01 -5.51
CA GLY A 67 -7.67 2.69 -5.98
C GLY A 67 -7.19 1.50 -5.16
N ILE A 68 -6.79 1.67 -3.90
CA ILE A 68 -6.27 0.57 -3.07
C ILE A 68 -7.41 -0.02 -2.24
N THR A 69 -7.57 -1.34 -2.27
CA THR A 69 -8.55 -2.07 -1.46
C THR A 69 -7.84 -3.18 -0.69
N LEU A 70 -8.11 -3.31 0.61
CA LEU A 70 -7.61 -4.42 1.42
C LEU A 70 -8.43 -5.68 1.16
N THR A 71 -7.78 -6.85 1.14
CA THR A 71 -8.44 -8.16 0.90
C THR A 71 -8.65 -8.94 2.19
#